data_AF-A0A1F8F5V0-F1
#
_entry.id   AF-A0A1F8F5V0-F1
#
_cell.length_a   1.000
_cell.length_b   1.000
_cell.length_c   1.000
_cell.angle_alpha   90.00
_cell.angle_beta   90.00
_cell.angle_gamma   90.00
#
_symmetry.space_group_name_H-M   'P 1'
#
loop_
_entity.id
_entity.type
_entity.pdbx_description
1 polymer ?
#
loop_
_entity_poly.entity_id
_entity_poly.type
_entity_poly.pdbx_seq_one_letter_code
_entity_poly.pdbx_strand_id
1 'polypeptide(L)'
;MITEFQQKIFEVVKKIPNGKTMTYKEVAFKVGSPKAYRAVGNILNKNYDSAIPCHRVVRSDGGVGGYNRGIKNKKEILAREGLVL
;
A
#
# COMPACT_ATOMS: atom_id res chain seq x y z
N MET A 1 3.20 -19.34 5.18
CA MET A 1 1.88 -19.08 5.78
C MET A 1 1.77 -17.59 6.06
N ILE A 2 0.66 -16.94 5.66
CA ILE A 2 0.44 -15.52 5.99
C ILE A 2 -0.22 -15.42 7.37
N THR A 3 0.09 -14.37 8.13
CA THR A 3 -0.55 -14.15 9.43
C THR A 3 -1.93 -13.50 9.26
N GLU A 4 -2.80 -13.61 10.26
CA GLU A 4 -4.10 -12.90 10.26
C GLU A 4 -3.92 -11.39 10.08
N PHE A 5 -2.85 -10.81 10.64
CA PHE A 5 -2.53 -9.40 10.49
C PHE A 5 -2.18 -9.05 9.03
N GLN A 6 -1.38 -9.88 8.36
CA GLN A 6 -1.07 -9.71 6.93
C GLN A 6 -2.32 -9.84 6.06
N GLN A 7 -3.17 -10.83 6.36
CA GLN A 7 -4.43 -11.03 5.64
C GLN A 7 -5.34 -9.81 5.76
N LYS A 8 -5.52 -9.26 6.97
CA LYS A 8 -6.30 -8.02 7.18
C LYS A 8 -5.73 -6.84 6.38
N ILE A 9 -4.41 -6.69 6.34
CA ILE A 9 -3.76 -5.65 5.52
C ILE A 9 -4.10 -5.82 4.03
N PHE A 10 -3.96 -7.05 3.51
CA PHE A 10 -4.23 -7.32 2.10
C PHE A 10 -5.69 -7.08 1.73
N GLU A 11 -6.64 -7.46 2.58
CA GLU A 11 -8.06 -7.20 2.38
C GLU A 11 -8.41 -5.71 2.39
N VAL A 12 -7.73 -4.90 3.23
CA VAL A 12 -7.88 -3.44 3.19
C VAL A 12 -7.30 -2.86 1.90
N VAL A 13 -6.11 -3.30 1.49
CA VAL A 13 -5.43 -2.77 0.29
C VAL A 13 -6.16 -3.15 -1.00
N LYS A 14 -6.70 -4.37 -1.10
CA LYS A 14 -7.55 -4.81 -2.23
C LYS A 14 -8.75 -3.89 -2.49
N LYS A 15 -9.27 -3.26 -1.43
CA LYS A 15 -10.44 -2.38 -1.50
C LYS A 15 -10.12 -0.95 -1.95
N ILE A 16 -8.85 -0.60 -2.13
CA ILE A 16 -8.47 0.73 -2.62
C ILE A 16 -8.79 0.79 -4.12
N PRO A 17 -9.74 1.63 -4.57
CA PRO A 17 -10.14 1.70 -5.97
C PRO A 17 -9.04 2.34 -6.84
N ASN A 18 -9.14 2.14 -8.15
CA ASN A 18 -8.27 2.80 -9.13
C ASN A 18 -8.35 4.33 -8.98
N GLY A 19 -7.23 5.03 -9.09
CA GLY A 19 -7.16 6.49 -8.98
C GLY A 19 -7.32 7.02 -7.55
N LYS A 20 -7.27 6.14 -6.54
CA LYS A 20 -7.23 6.50 -5.12
C LYS A 20 -6.02 5.89 -4.43
N THR A 21 -5.60 6.54 -3.36
CA THR A 21 -4.51 6.05 -2.50
C THR A 21 -4.95 6.02 -1.05
N MET A 22 -4.21 5.25 -0.25
CA MET A 22 -4.23 5.34 1.20
C MET A 22 -2.80 5.48 1.70
N THR A 23 -2.63 6.08 2.86
CA THR A 23 -1.35 6.12 3.56
C THR A 23 -1.12 4.84 4.35
N TYR A 24 0.13 4.50 4.62
CA TYR A 24 0.46 3.40 5.54
C TYR A 24 -0.22 3.56 6.92
N LYS A 25 -0.41 4.81 7.37
CA LYS A 25 -1.10 5.13 8.63
C LYS A 25 -2.59 4.81 8.56
N GLU A 26 -3.26 5.16 7.46
CA GLU A 26 -4.68 4.87 7.27
C GLU A 26 -4.94 3.36 7.16
N VAL A 27 -4.07 2.62 6.47
CA VAL A 27 -4.17 1.16 6.41
C VAL A 27 -4.01 0.56 7.81
N ALA A 28 -2.99 0.99 8.56
CA ALA A 28 -2.76 0.56 9.94
C ALA A 28 -3.96 0.86 10.85
N PHE A 29 -4.58 2.03 10.68
CA PHE A 29 -5.81 2.40 11.38
C PHE A 29 -6.98 1.48 11.03
N LYS A 30 -7.23 1.22 9.73
CA LYS A 30 -8.33 0.34 9.27
C LYS A 30 -8.19 -1.10 9.73
N VAL A 31 -6.98 -1.61 9.94
CA VAL A 31 -6.76 -2.98 10.47
C VAL A 31 -6.78 -3.04 12.00
N GLY A 32 -7.13 -1.94 12.69
CA GLY A 32 -7.23 -1.89 14.16
C GLY A 32 -5.87 -1.81 14.86
N SER A 33 -4.80 -1.44 14.16
CA SER A 33 -3.45 -1.30 14.73
C SER A 33 -2.81 0.04 14.33
N PRO A 34 -3.31 1.19 14.83
CA PRO A 34 -2.90 2.52 14.34
C PRO A 34 -1.40 2.82 14.43
N LYS A 35 -0.68 2.15 15.34
CA LYS A 35 0.78 2.31 15.54
C LYS A 35 1.61 1.42 14.59
N ALA A 36 0.99 0.54 13.81
CA ALA A 36 1.67 -0.47 13.00
C ALA A 36 2.00 -0.03 11.55
N TYR A 37 2.00 1.28 11.26
CA TYR A 37 2.23 1.80 9.90
C TYR A 37 3.58 1.38 9.30
N ARG A 38 4.65 1.27 10.10
CA ARG A 38 5.94 0.73 9.65
C ARG A 38 5.84 -0.76 9.27
N ALA A 39 5.11 -1.54 10.06
CA ALA A 39 4.88 -2.96 9.78
C ALA A 39 4.07 -3.15 8.49
N VAL A 40 3.03 -2.32 8.26
CA VAL A 40 2.29 -2.29 7.01
C VAL A 40 3.22 -2.05 5.83
N GLY A 41 4.08 -1.02 5.90
CA GLY A 41 5.06 -0.74 4.85
C GLY A 41 5.98 -1.91 4.55
N ASN A 42 6.53 -2.55 5.59
CA ASN A 42 7.40 -3.71 5.45
C ASN A 42 6.68 -4.93 4.84
N ILE A 43 5.43 -5.17 5.22
CA ILE A 43 4.61 -6.27 4.68
C ILE A 43 4.32 -6.04 3.20
N LEU A 44 3.88 -4.84 2.83
CA LEU A 44 3.57 -4.50 1.43
C LEU A 44 4.83 -4.51 0.56
N ASN A 45 5.99 -4.10 1.09
CA ASN A 45 7.25 -4.15 0.36
C ASN A 45 7.78 -5.58 0.16
N LYS A 46 7.27 -6.58 0.88
CA LYS A 46 7.62 -8.00 0.68
C LYS A 46 6.58 -8.75 -0.14
N ASN A 47 5.48 -8.11 -0.51
CA ASN A 47 4.38 -8.78 -1.20
C ASN A 47 4.49 -8.65 -2.72
N TYR A 48 4.70 -9.78 -3.41
CA TYR A 48 4.81 -9.85 -4.87
C TYR A 48 3.52 -10.30 -5.57
N ASP A 49 2.44 -10.51 -4.83
CA ASP A 49 1.12 -10.76 -5.42
C ASP A 49 0.67 -9.54 -6.25
N SER A 50 0.28 -9.76 -7.51
CA SER A 50 -0.20 -8.72 -8.42
C SER A 50 -1.67 -8.36 -8.18
N ALA A 51 -2.45 -9.24 -7.53
CA ALA A 51 -3.84 -8.98 -7.17
C ALA A 51 -3.98 -7.96 -6.02
N ILE A 52 -2.91 -7.75 -5.25
CA ILE A 52 -2.86 -6.73 -4.20
C ILE A 52 -2.29 -5.43 -4.77
N PRO A 53 -3.05 -4.33 -4.85
CA PRO A 53 -2.58 -3.07 -5.41
C PRO A 53 -1.68 -2.30 -4.41
N CYS A 54 -0.55 -2.89 -4.01
CA CYS A 54 0.41 -2.32 -3.06
C CYS A 54 0.95 -0.94 -3.49
N HIS A 55 0.95 -0.64 -4.80
CA HIS A 55 1.34 0.66 -5.33
C HIS A 55 0.40 1.79 -4.89
N ARG A 56 -0.86 1.51 -4.55
CA ARG A 56 -1.84 2.51 -4.06
C ARG A 56 -1.62 2.92 -2.60
N VAL A 57 -0.66 2.31 -1.90
CA VAL A 57 -0.32 2.71 -0.52
C VAL A 57 0.91 3.61 -0.50
N VAL A 58 0.76 4.83 0.01
CA VAL A 58 1.76 5.91 -0.07
C VAL A 58 2.14 6.44 1.32
N ARG A 59 3.14 7.34 1.37
CA ARG A 59 3.52 8.03 2.60
C ARG A 59 2.52 9.15 2.90
N SER A 60 2.45 9.55 4.18
CA SER A 60 1.54 10.62 4.62
C SER A 60 1.99 12.03 4.23
N ASP A 61 3.21 12.20 3.71
CA ASP A 61 3.75 13.46 3.20
C ASP A 61 3.51 13.64 1.69
N GLY A 62 2.64 12.83 1.09
CA GLY A 62 2.36 12.83 -0.35
C GLY A 62 3.38 12.08 -1.20
N GLY A 63 4.51 11.67 -0.62
CA GLY A 63 5.53 10.91 -1.35
C GLY A 63 5.16 9.44 -1.57
N VAL A 64 5.75 8.83 -2.60
CA VAL A 64 5.72 7.38 -2.76
C VAL A 64 6.73 6.72 -1.81
N GLY A 65 6.27 5.76 -1.00
CA GLY A 65 7.15 4.89 -0.24
C GLY A 65 7.80 3.81 -1.10
N GLY A 66 8.59 2.94 -0.47
CA GLY A 66 9.22 1.80 -1.13
C GLY A 66 8.23 0.91 -1.87
N TYR A 67 8.70 0.30 -2.96
CA TYR A 67 7.97 -0.66 -3.76
C TYR A 67 8.94 -1.70 -4.28
N ASN A 68 8.63 -2.98 -4.06
CA ASN A 68 9.47 -4.10 -4.48
C ASN A 68 9.69 -4.19 -6.00
N ARG A 69 8.80 -3.61 -6.80
CA ARG A 69 8.94 -3.52 -8.26
C ARG A 69 9.53 -2.17 -8.72
N GLY A 70 10.11 -1.40 -7.80
CA GLY A 70 10.81 -0.14 -8.06
C GLY A 70 9.94 1.12 -7.95
N ILE A 71 10.50 2.18 -7.36
CA ILE A 71 9.78 3.45 -7.12
C ILE A 71 9.32 4.10 -8.42
N LYS A 72 10.15 4.06 -9.48
CA LYS A 72 9.79 4.58 -10.81
C LYS A 72 8.52 3.92 -11.35
N ASN A 73 8.47 2.58 -11.30
CA ASN A 73 7.31 1.81 -11.72
C ASN A 73 6.05 2.14 -10.90
N LYS A 74 6.19 2.31 -9.57
CA LYS A 74 5.08 2.74 -8.72
C LYS A 74 4.49 4.07 -9.18
N LYS A 75 5.34 5.07 -9.47
CA LYS A 75 4.89 6.37 -9.97
C LYS A 75 4.20 6.26 -11.33
N GLU A 76 4.77 5.48 -12.26
CA GLU A 76 4.18 5.28 -13.58
C GLU A 76 2.80 4.61 -13.50
N ILE A 77 2.62 3.59 -12.67
CA ILE A 77 1.32 2.94 -12.49
C ILE A 77 0.31 3.93 -11.91
N LEU A 78 0.69 4.68 -10.86
CA LEU A 78 -0.20 5.68 -10.26
C LEU A 78 -0.57 6.79 -11.27
N ALA A 79 0.38 7.23 -12.09
CA ALA A 79 0.11 8.18 -13.17
C ALA A 79 -0.87 7.63 -14.21
N ARG A 80 -0.74 6.35 -14.61
CA ARG A 80 -1.72 5.67 -15.50
C ARG A 80 -3.11 5.53 -14.86
N GLU A 81 -3.19 5.48 -13.53
CA GLU A 81 -4.44 5.52 -12.76
C GLU A 81 -4.99 6.95 -12.56
N GLY A 82 -4.34 7.97 -13.14
CA GLY A 82 -4.80 9.37 -13.09
C GLY A 82 -4.33 10.16 -11.86
N LEU A 83 -3.36 9.64 -11.09
CA LEU A 83 -2.78 10.34 -9.95
C LEU A 83 -1.50 11.08 -10.34
N VAL A 84 -1.45 12.38 -10.04
CA VAL A 84 -0.23 13.19 -10.16
C VAL A 84 0.42 13.27 -8.78
N LEU A 85 1.58 12.62 -8.61
CA LEU A 85 2.34 12.52 -7.36
C LEU A 85 3.77 13.01 -7.53
#